data_AF-A0A6P0UFT7-F1
#
_entry.id   AF-A0A6P0UFT7-F1
#
_cell.length_a   1.000
_cell.length_b   1.000
_cell.length_c   1.000
_cell.angle_alpha   90.00
_cell.angle_beta   90.00
_cell.angle_gamma   90.00
#
_symmetry.space_group_name_H-M   'P 1'
#
loop_
_entity.id
_entity.type
_entity.pdbx_description
1 polymer ?
#
loop_
_entity_poly.entity_id
_entity_poly.type
_entity_poly.pdbx_seq_one_letter_code
_entity_poly.pdbx_strand_id
1 'polypeptide(L)' 'MRFKTVMAILFAAVIIIFSLQNSEVTDVDFLFWKISMSKVLIILGSFGIGVLVGILVSLKKNIS' A
#
# COMPACT_ATOMS: atom_id res chain seq x y z
N MET A 1 -11.65 27.16 -2.68
CA MET A 1 -11.78 25.80 -2.09
C MET A 1 -11.09 25.77 -0.74
N ARG A 2 -11.59 25.01 0.24
CA ARG A 2 -10.89 24.86 1.53
C ARG A 2 -9.55 24.16 1.29
N PHE A 3 -8.48 24.59 1.95
CA PHE A 3 -7.12 24.03 1.79
C PHE A 3 -7.09 22.49 1.92
N LYS A 4 -7.87 21.96 2.87
CA LYS A 4 -8.04 20.51 3.07
C LYS A 4 -8.55 19.79 1.81
N THR A 5 -9.49 20.40 1.09
CA THR A 5 -10.05 19.84 -0.15
C THR A 5 -9.00 19.82 -1.27
N VAL A 6 -8.21 20.89 -1.39
CA VAL A 6 -7.13 20.95 -2.38
C VAL A 6 -6.08 19.88 -2.11
N MET A 7 -5.68 19.71 -0.84
CA MET A 7 -4.76 18.65 -0.42
C MET A 7 -5.30 17.25 -0.71
N ALA A 8 -6.58 17.00 -0.42
CA ALA A 8 -7.21 15.71 -0.71
C ALA A 8 -7.23 15.39 -2.21
N ILE A 9 -7.53 16.38 -3.07
CA ILE A 9 -7.51 16.22 -4.53
C ILE A 9 -6.10 15.92 -5.04
N LEU A 10 -5.10 16.68 -4.57
CA LEU A 10 -3.70 16.44 -4.94
C LEU A 10 -3.25 15.04 -4.52
N PHE A 11 -3.58 14.64 -3.30
CA PHE A 11 -3.27 13.30 -2.81
C PHE A 11 -3.95 12.22 -3.66
N ALA A 12 -5.24 12.37 -3.98
CA ALA A 12 -5.95 11.44 -4.84
C ALA A 12 -5.32 11.36 -6.25
N ALA A 13 -4.91 12.49 -6.82
CA ALA A 13 -4.23 12.53 -8.11
C ALA A 13 -2.90 11.74 -8.08
N VAL A 14 -2.11 11.89 -7.00
CA VAL A 14 -0.88 11.10 -6.81
C VAL A 14 -1.18 9.61 -6.75
N ILE A 15 -2.20 9.20 -5.99
CA ILE A 15 -2.59 7.78 -5.88
C ILE A 15 -3.03 7.22 -7.23
N ILE A 16 -3.80 7.98 -8.02
CA ILE A 16 -4.23 7.57 -9.36
C ILE A 16 -3.04 7.41 -10.30
N ILE A 17 -2.14 8.40 -10.35
CA ILE A 17 -0.95 8.36 -11.20
C ILE A 17 -0.06 7.17 -10.82
N PHE A 18 0.19 6.99 -9.52
CA PHE A 18 0.92 5.83 -8.99
C PHE A 18 0.27 4.51 -9.42
N SER A 19 -1.06 4.42 -9.34
CA SER A 19 -1.79 3.21 -9.70
C SER A 19 -1.70 2.91 -11.20
N LEU A 20 -1.84 3.92 -12.05
CA LEU A 20 -1.73 3.75 -13.50
C LEU A 20 -0.33 3.32 -13.92
N GLN A 21 0.70 3.96 -13.36
CA GLN A 21 2.11 3.63 -13.65
C GLN A 21 2.51 2.22 -13.19
N ASN A 22 1.84 1.66 -12.18
CA ASN A 22 2.15 0.35 -11.62
C ASN A 22 1.07 -0.70 -11.94
N SER A 23 0.22 -0.46 -12.94
CA SER A 23 -0.89 -1.35 -13.30
C SER A 23 -0.46 -2.66 -13.95
N GLU A 24 0.79 -2.74 -14.42
CA GLU A 24 1.38 -3.93 -15.03
C GLU A 24 1.35 -5.13 -14.07
N VAL A 25 1.01 -6.30 -14.60
CA VAL A 25 1.07 -7.57 -13.85
C VAL A 25 2.52 -7.99 -13.70
N THR A 26 2.91 -8.42 -12.51
CA THR A 26 4.27 -8.86 -12.21
C THR A 26 4.26 -10.13 -11.41
N ASP A 27 5.13 -11.05 -11.81
CA ASP A 27 5.37 -12.29 -11.13
C ASP A 27 6.31 -12.07 -9.95
N VAL A 28 5.88 -12.53 -8.77
CA VAL A 28 6.68 -12.51 -7.56
C VAL A 28 6.89 -13.94 -7.09
N ASP A 29 8.15 -14.34 -7.14
CA ASP A 29 8.60 -15.64 -6.65
C ASP A 29 8.97 -15.53 -5.17
N PHE A 30 8.20 -16.19 -4.32
CA PHE A 30 8.55 -16.40 -2.92
C PHE A 30 9.24 -17.76 -2.75
N LEU A 31 9.77 -18.00 -1.56
CA LEU A 31 10.54 -19.22 -1.24
C LEU A 31 9.75 -20.51 -1.51
N PHE A 32 8.43 -20.51 -1.29
CA PHE A 32 7.56 -21.70 -1.43
C PHE A 32 6.41 -21.55 -2.42
N TRP A 33 6.12 -20.34 -2.91
CA TRP A 33 4.99 -20.09 -3.80
C TRP A 33 5.31 -18.98 -4.78
N LYS A 34 4.49 -18.86 -5.83
CA LYS A 34 4.55 -17.79 -6.82
C LYS A 34 3.20 -17.11 -6.90
N ILE A 35 3.19 -15.80 -7.10
CA ILE A 35 1.97 -15.04 -7.32
C ILE A 35 2.15 -14.09 -8.49
N SER A 36 1.11 -13.94 -9.30
CA SER A 36 1.08 -13.02 -10.43
C SER A 36 -0.10 -12.07 -10.26
N MET A 37 0.20 -10.78 -10.08
CA MET A 37 -0.81 -9.74 -9.85
C MET A 37 -0.24 -8.36 -10.20
N SER A 38 -1.07 -7.32 -10.23
CA SER A 38 -0.59 -5.97 -10.58
C SER A 38 0.43 -5.44 -9.56
N LYS A 39 1.47 -4.74 -10.03
CA LYS A 39 2.49 -4.10 -9.17
C LYS A 39 1.85 -3.19 -8.12
N VAL A 40 0.77 -2.48 -8.48
CA VAL A 40 -0.02 -1.68 -7.52
C VAL A 40 -0.42 -2.51 -6.30
N LEU A 41 -1.03 -3.67 -6.53
CA LEU A 41 -1.56 -4.49 -5.45
C LEU A 41 -0.42 -5.09 -4.62
N ILE A 42 0.71 -5.43 -5.25
CA ILE A 42 1.92 -5.90 -4.54
C ILE A 42 2.43 -4.80 -3.61
N ILE A 43 2.60 -3.58 -4.12
CA ILE A 43 3.17 -2.46 -3.35
C ILE A 43 2.22 -2.02 -2.24
N LEU A 44 0.95 -1.73 -2.56
CA LEU A 44 -0.01 -1.26 -1.57
C LEU A 44 -0.40 -2.35 -0.57
N GLY A 45 -0.51 -3.60 -1.03
CA GLY A 45 -0.80 -4.75 -0.18
C GLY A 45 0.33 -5.01 0.82
N SER A 46 1.58 -5.06 0.36
CA SER A 46 2.74 -5.26 1.24
C SER A 46 2.91 -4.11 2.24
N PHE A 47 2.74 -2.86 1.80
CA PHE A 47 2.75 -1.70 2.69
C PHE A 47 1.64 -1.79 3.75
N GLY A 48 0.40 -2.09 3.33
CA GLY A 48 -0.74 -2.24 4.23
C GLY A 48 -0.52 -3.33 5.28
N ILE A 49 -0.03 -4.51 4.86
CA ILE A 49 0.33 -5.61 5.78
C ILE A 49 1.41 -5.14 6.77
N GLY A 50 2.46 -4.46 6.31
CA GLY A 50 3.52 -3.94 7.17
C GLY A 50 3.01 -2.94 8.22
N VAL A 51 2.14 -2.02 7.83
CA VAL A 51 1.51 -1.06 8.76
C VAL A 51 0.65 -1.80 9.79
N LEU A 52 -0.19 -2.75 9.35
CA LEU A 52 -1.03 -3.54 10.26
C LEU A 52 -0.19 -4.31 11.27
N VAL A 53 0.87 -5.00 10.83
CA VAL A 53 1.80 -5.72 11.71
C VAL A 53 2.46 -4.75 12.69
N GLY A 54 2.94 -3.59 12.22
CA GLY A 54 3.53 -2.56 13.08
C GLY A 54 2.59 -2.05 14.17
N ILE A 55 1.31 -1.83 13.83
CA ILE A 55 0.27 -1.44 14.79
C ILE A 55 0.05 -2.56 15.82
N LEU A 56 -0.10 -3.81 15.38
CA LEU A 56 -0.31 -4.96 16.27
C LEU A 56 0.84 -5.13 17.26
N VAL A 57 2.09 -4.99 16.80
CA VAL A 57 3.28 -5.05 17.66
C VAL A 57 3.30 -3.90 18.66
N SER A 58 2.93 -2.69 18.24
CA SER A 58 2.87 -1.51 19.12
C SER A 58 1.79 -1.66 20.20
N LEU A 59 0.62 -2.21 19.86
CA LEU A 59 -0.45 -2.50 20.81
C LEU A 59 0.01 -3.48 21.90
N LYS A 60 0.70 -4.57 21.52
CA LYS A 60 1.26 -5.53 22.48
C LYS A 60 2.25 -4.86 23.45
N LYS A 61 3.07 -3.93 22.98
CA LYS A 61 4.04 -3.20 23.82
C LYS A 61 3.38 -2.31 24.87
N ASN A 62 2.21 -1.75 24.58
CA ASN A 62 1.50 -0.88 25.52
C ASN A 62 0.63 -1.63 26.54
N ILE A 63 0.39 -2.94 26.33
CA ILE A 63 -0.44 -3.79 27.21
C ILE A 63 0.44 -4.63 28.16
N SER A 64 1.69 -4.91 27.78
CA SER A 64 2.68 -5.63 28.61
C SER A 64 3.50 -4.71 29.48
#